data_AF-A0AAV4SU34-F1
#
_entry.id   AF-A0AAV4SU34-F1
#
_cell.length_a   1.000
_cell.length_b   1.000
_cell.length_c   1.000
_cell.angle_alpha   90.00
_cell.angle_beta   90.00
_cell.angle_gamma   90.00
#
_symmetry.space_group_name_H-M   'P 1'
#
loop_
_entity.id
_entity.type
_entity.pdbx_description
1 polymer ?
#
loop_
_entity_poly.entity_id
_entity_poly.type
_entity_poly.pdbx_seq_one_letter_code
_entity_poly.pdbx_strand_id
1 'polypeptide(L)'
;MYQQQGKFCRAGFYRAGQYELDNGRCFGSRSFKSDYSWITYNEFIERAEHFGSGLVKNGINTRSVLQCWNLCSKLYRMDSGSIRMLSQSAIITPLYDTLGPDACIFIIKQAEIEVAICDNDFKVRNLLSSKKEMPSLKHIITIHAISKELNQLAKNKDVKLHFFNDIEDMGKNHPGSKIAPKTI
;
A
#
# COMPACT_ATOMS: atom_id res chain seq x y z
N MET A 1 14.65 30.84 -11.10
CA MET A 1 13.89 30.33 -12.25
C MET A 1 13.58 28.83 -12.05
N TYR A 2 12.95 28.49 -10.92
CA TYR A 2 12.20 27.25 -10.73
C TYR A 2 10.78 27.74 -10.48
N GLN A 3 9.93 27.64 -11.49
CA GLN A 3 8.58 28.19 -11.43
C GLN A 3 7.80 27.54 -10.29
N GLN A 4 7.24 28.40 -9.45
CA GLN A 4 6.34 28.13 -8.34
C GLN A 4 4.98 27.55 -8.77
N GLN A 5 4.97 26.46 -9.55
CA GLN A 5 3.72 25.84 -10.03
C GLN A 5 3.69 24.31 -9.85
N GLY A 6 4.30 23.82 -8.76
CA GLY A 6 4.10 22.46 -8.25
C GLY A 6 3.32 22.48 -6.94
N LYS A 7 2.01 22.76 -7.01
CA LYS A 7 1.06 22.80 -5.88
C LYS A 7 1.21 21.56 -4.99
N PHE A 8 1.40 21.77 -3.69
CA PHE A 8 1.36 20.82 -2.55
C PHE A 8 0.81 19.42 -2.87
N CYS A 9 1.62 18.55 -3.48
CA CYS A 9 1.30 17.15 -3.66
C CYS A 9 2.23 16.31 -2.76
N ARG A 10 1.74 15.18 -2.23
CA ARG A 10 2.55 14.33 -1.31
C ARG A 10 3.89 13.91 -1.94
N ALA A 11 3.92 13.71 -3.27
CA ALA A 11 5.16 13.46 -4.01
C ALA A 11 6.15 14.62 -3.97
N GLY A 12 5.65 15.86 -4.04
CA GLY A 12 6.47 17.06 -3.92
C GLY A 12 7.12 17.20 -2.53
N PHE A 13 6.43 16.77 -1.47
CA PHE A 13 6.97 16.81 -0.10
C PHE A 13 8.23 15.95 0.06
N TYR A 14 8.18 14.67 -0.35
CA TYR A 14 9.34 13.79 -0.20
C TYR A 14 10.48 14.15 -1.15
N ARG A 15 10.18 14.68 -2.35
CA ARG A 15 11.21 15.20 -3.27
C ARG A 15 11.85 16.49 -2.77
N ALA A 16 11.08 17.37 -2.12
CA ALA A 16 11.63 18.53 -1.45
C ALA A 16 12.53 18.10 -0.28
N GLY A 17 12.07 17.16 0.56
CA GLY A 17 12.89 16.60 1.64
C GLY A 17 14.17 15.93 1.16
N GLN A 18 14.13 15.21 0.02
CA GLN A 18 15.31 14.65 -0.64
C GLN A 18 16.33 15.74 -0.99
N TYR A 19 15.87 16.86 -1.55
CA TYR A 19 16.74 17.96 -1.98
C TYR A 19 17.26 18.79 -0.81
N GLU A 20 16.39 19.17 0.13
CA GLU A 20 16.72 20.05 1.25
C GLU A 20 17.59 19.36 2.31
N LEU A 21 17.48 18.05 2.46
CA LEU A 21 18.20 17.26 3.46
C LEU A 21 19.33 16.41 2.86
N ASP A 22 19.73 16.66 1.61
CA ASP A 22 20.78 15.94 0.88
C ASP A 22 20.62 14.41 0.98
N ASN A 23 19.42 13.92 0.64
CA ASN A 23 19.03 12.52 0.77
C ASN A 23 19.21 11.93 2.19
N GLY A 24 18.99 12.75 3.22
CA GLY A 24 19.10 12.36 4.63
C GLY A 24 18.09 11.30 5.09
N ARG A 25 18.02 11.09 6.40
CA ARG A 25 17.14 10.08 7.04
C ARG A 25 15.66 10.45 6.85
N CYS A 26 14.90 9.56 6.24
CA CYS A 26 13.46 9.73 5.97
C CYS A 26 12.59 8.99 7.00
N PHE A 27 12.69 7.66 7.07
CA PHE A 27 11.93 6.85 8.05
C PHE A 27 12.83 6.02 8.95
N GLY A 28 12.61 6.15 10.26
CA GLY A 28 13.29 5.36 11.28
C GLY A 28 12.42 4.20 11.78
N SER A 29 13.02 3.03 11.93
CA SER A 29 12.41 1.84 12.54
C SER A 29 13.35 1.23 13.58
N ARG A 30 12.80 0.57 14.59
CA ARG A 30 13.61 -0.21 15.54
C ARG A 30 12.88 -1.47 15.97
N SER A 31 13.64 -2.50 16.31
CA SER A 31 13.12 -3.60 17.11
C SER A 31 13.26 -3.23 18.60
N PHE A 32 12.53 -3.90 19.49
CA PHE A 32 12.48 -3.54 20.92
C PHE A 32 13.85 -3.41 21.60
N LYS A 33 14.87 -4.13 21.12
CA LYS A 33 16.24 -4.18 21.65
C LYS A 33 17.34 -3.72 20.67
N SER A 34 16.98 -3.14 19.52
CA SER A 34 17.97 -2.71 18.52
C SER A 34 18.05 -1.19 18.44
N ASP A 35 19.17 -0.71 17.90
CA ASP A 35 19.29 0.66 17.43
C ASP A 35 18.28 0.96 16.32
N TYR A 36 18.05 2.25 16.08
CA TYR A 36 17.21 2.71 14.99
C TYR A 36 17.92 2.46 13.65
N SER A 37 17.26 1.72 12.76
CA SER A 37 17.57 1.69 11.34
C SER A 37 16.81 2.80 10.63
N TRP A 38 17.41 3.35 9.58
CA TRP A 38 16.82 4.44 8.80
C TRP A 38 16.82 4.05 7.32
N ILE A 39 15.81 4.52 6.61
CA ILE A 39 15.84 4.60 5.15
C ILE A 39 16.00 6.07 4.74
N THR A 40 16.68 6.29 3.63
CA THR A 40 16.85 7.61 3.00
C THR A 40 15.61 8.02 2.22
N TYR A 41 15.53 9.29 1.82
CA TYR A 41 14.45 9.77 0.95
C TYR A 41 14.47 9.07 -0.41
N ASN A 42 15.65 8.81 -0.99
CA ASN A 42 15.81 8.08 -2.25
C ASN A 42 15.30 6.66 -2.14
N GLU A 43 15.75 5.91 -1.14
CA GLU A 43 15.29 4.53 -0.93
C GLU A 43 13.77 4.50 -0.76
N PHE A 44 13.22 5.45 0.00
CA PHE A 44 11.77 5.56 0.13
C PHE A 44 11.09 5.81 -1.22
N ILE A 45 11.55 6.79 -2.00
CA ILE A 45 10.98 7.13 -3.32
C ILE A 45 11.12 5.96 -4.31
N GLU A 46 12.25 5.25 -4.33
CA GLU A 46 12.49 4.12 -5.25
C GLU A 46 11.61 2.92 -4.92
N ARG A 47 11.60 2.49 -3.66
CA ARG A 47 10.74 1.40 -3.17
C ARG A 47 9.28 1.67 -3.49
N ALA A 48 8.92 2.93 -3.31
CA ALA A 48 7.64 3.44 -3.66
C ALA A 48 7.41 3.26 -5.20
N GLU A 49 8.29 3.78 -6.07
CA GLU A 49 8.13 3.69 -7.54
C GLU A 49 8.06 2.24 -8.05
N HIS A 50 8.81 1.33 -7.42
CA HIS A 50 8.75 -0.10 -7.66
C HIS A 50 7.38 -0.68 -7.30
N PHE A 51 6.88 -0.45 -6.08
CA PHE A 51 5.58 -0.98 -5.68
C PHE A 51 4.44 -0.47 -6.58
N GLY A 52 4.45 0.81 -6.93
CA GLY A 52 3.46 1.40 -7.85
C GLY A 52 3.45 0.74 -9.23
N SER A 53 4.64 0.56 -9.81
CA SER A 53 4.81 -0.11 -11.12
C SER A 53 4.35 -1.56 -11.07
N GLY A 54 4.63 -2.26 -9.96
CA GLY A 54 4.18 -3.62 -9.72
C GLY A 54 2.65 -3.75 -9.68
N LEU A 55 1.95 -2.81 -9.05
CA LEU A 55 0.48 -2.78 -9.04
C LEU A 55 -0.08 -2.68 -10.47
N VAL A 56 0.44 -1.75 -11.28
CA VAL A 56 0.02 -1.57 -12.67
C VAL A 56 0.21 -2.87 -13.47
N LYS A 57 1.36 -3.53 -13.30
CA LYS A 57 1.68 -4.77 -13.99
C LYS A 57 0.74 -5.92 -13.60
N ASN A 58 0.25 -5.93 -12.36
CA ASN A 58 -0.75 -6.88 -11.87
C ASN A 58 -2.19 -6.54 -12.31
N GLY A 59 -2.38 -5.51 -13.14
CA GLY A 59 -3.70 -5.05 -13.57
C GLY A 59 -4.48 -4.30 -12.49
N ILE A 60 -3.81 -3.92 -11.40
CA ILE A 60 -4.41 -3.17 -10.30
C ILE A 60 -4.31 -1.68 -10.65
N ASN A 61 -5.38 -1.13 -11.22
CA ASN A 61 -5.51 0.30 -11.55
C ASN A 61 -6.66 0.96 -10.78
N THR A 62 -6.74 0.64 -9.49
CA THR A 62 -7.91 0.96 -8.68
C THR A 62 -7.74 2.34 -8.04
N ARG A 63 -8.81 3.12 -8.06
CA ARG A 63 -8.82 4.46 -7.46
C ARG A 63 -9.03 4.45 -5.95
N SER A 64 -9.31 3.29 -5.36
CA SER A 64 -9.57 3.15 -3.93
C SER A 64 -8.88 1.91 -3.41
N VAL A 65 -8.15 2.06 -2.30
CA VAL A 65 -7.43 0.99 -1.60
C VAL A 65 -7.73 1.09 -0.11
N LEU A 66 -8.13 -0.01 0.49
CA LEU A 66 -8.25 -0.12 1.94
C LEU A 66 -6.93 -0.58 2.54
N GLN A 67 -6.51 0.03 3.63
CA GLN A 67 -5.36 -0.42 4.41
C GLN A 67 -5.80 -0.82 5.80
N CYS A 68 -5.74 -2.12 6.11
CA CYS A 68 -6.10 -2.67 7.41
C CYS A 68 -4.82 -2.92 8.21
N TRP A 69 -4.42 -1.96 9.03
CA TRP A 69 -3.14 -2.00 9.73
C TRP A 69 -3.29 -2.01 11.24
N ASN A 70 -2.45 -2.80 11.88
CA ASN A 70 -2.13 -2.66 13.29
C ASN A 70 -1.10 -1.52 13.45
N LEU A 71 -1.36 -0.61 14.40
CA LEU A 71 -0.52 0.54 14.77
C LEU A 71 0.94 0.17 15.08
N CYS A 72 1.22 -1.10 15.37
CA CYS A 72 2.53 -1.60 15.81
C CYS A 72 3.32 -2.36 14.74
N SER A 73 2.83 -2.53 13.51
CA SER A 73 3.57 -3.29 12.49
C SER A 73 4.75 -2.48 11.94
N LYS A 74 5.92 -3.10 11.69
CA LYS A 74 7.09 -2.40 11.12
C LYS A 74 6.78 -1.71 9.78
N LEU A 75 5.80 -2.22 9.04
CA LEU A 75 5.32 -1.66 7.78
C LEU A 75 4.23 -0.59 7.91
N TYR A 76 3.58 -0.44 9.09
CA TYR A 76 2.72 0.71 9.40
C TYR A 76 3.45 2.04 9.12
N ARG A 77 4.78 2.04 9.26
CA ARG A 77 5.61 3.25 9.11
C ARG A 77 5.99 3.58 7.66
N MET A 78 5.77 2.70 6.69
CA MET A 78 5.80 3.06 5.25
C MET A 78 4.48 3.73 4.83
N ASP A 79 3.94 4.52 5.76
CA ASP A 79 2.52 4.78 5.98
C ASP A 79 1.82 5.19 4.68
N SER A 80 0.64 4.62 4.43
CA SER A 80 -0.43 5.01 3.50
C SER A 80 -0.14 6.10 2.45
N GLY A 81 0.40 7.25 2.83
CA GLY A 81 0.92 8.28 1.94
C GLY A 81 1.86 7.81 0.83
N SER A 82 2.71 6.81 1.06
CA SER A 82 3.66 6.26 0.06
C SER A 82 2.90 5.62 -1.09
N ILE A 83 1.98 4.69 -0.82
CA ILE A 83 1.18 3.96 -1.85
C ILE A 83 0.41 4.92 -2.78
N ARG A 84 -0.08 6.04 -2.24
CA ARG A 84 -0.77 7.10 -3.01
C ARG A 84 0.17 7.95 -3.87
N MET A 85 1.44 8.04 -3.49
CA MET A 85 2.49 8.70 -4.27
C MET A 85 2.83 7.92 -5.56
N LEU A 86 2.41 6.66 -5.65
CA LEU A 86 3.01 5.65 -6.54
C LEU A 86 2.08 5.03 -7.57
N SER A 87 0.77 5.05 -7.34
CA SER A 87 -0.16 4.27 -8.16
C SER A 87 -1.42 5.07 -8.50
N GLN A 88 -1.31 5.96 -9.50
CA GLN A 88 -2.48 6.37 -10.30
C GLN A 88 -3.59 7.11 -9.50
N SER A 89 -3.24 8.01 -8.58
CA SER A 89 -4.23 8.82 -7.82
C SER A 89 -5.19 8.03 -6.93
N ALA A 90 -4.81 6.84 -6.44
CA ALA A 90 -5.65 6.02 -5.57
C ALA A 90 -5.90 6.62 -4.17
N ILE A 91 -7.17 6.74 -3.77
CA ILE A 91 -7.68 7.09 -2.44
C ILE A 91 -7.37 5.95 -1.48
N ILE A 92 -6.78 6.27 -0.34
CA ILE A 92 -6.42 5.28 0.67
C ILE A 92 -7.26 5.51 1.91
N THR A 93 -7.93 4.46 2.35
CA THR A 93 -8.72 4.46 3.58
C THR A 93 -7.97 3.62 4.62
N PRO A 94 -7.27 4.26 5.58
CA PRO A 94 -6.64 3.54 6.68
C PRO A 94 -7.71 3.07 7.67
N LEU A 95 -7.62 1.82 8.10
CA LEU A 95 -8.45 1.23 9.14
C LEU A 95 -7.61 0.68 10.27
N TYR A 96 -8.02 1.09 11.47
CA TYR A 96 -7.46 0.62 12.72
C TYR A 96 -8.18 -0.64 13.19
N ASP A 97 -7.43 -1.52 13.86
CA ASP A 97 -7.93 -2.80 14.38
C ASP A 97 -9.07 -2.66 15.39
N THR A 98 -9.19 -1.50 16.04
CA THR A 98 -10.22 -1.22 17.05
C THR A 98 -11.64 -1.11 16.48
N LEU A 99 -11.79 -0.93 15.17
CA LEU A 99 -13.10 -0.83 14.52
C LEU A 99 -13.75 -2.21 14.28
N GLY A 100 -12.97 -3.28 14.40
CA GLY A 100 -13.43 -4.65 14.21
C GLY A 100 -13.68 -5.04 12.73
N PRO A 101 -14.01 -6.31 12.49
CA PRO A 101 -14.18 -6.85 11.13
C PRO A 101 -15.42 -6.27 10.42
N ASP A 102 -16.51 -6.03 11.13
CA ASP A 102 -17.77 -5.55 10.54
C ASP A 102 -17.62 -4.16 9.91
N ALA A 103 -16.85 -3.27 10.55
CA ALA A 103 -16.54 -1.96 10.00
C ALA A 103 -15.72 -2.06 8.71
N CYS A 104 -14.77 -3.00 8.64
CA CYS A 104 -13.99 -3.25 7.42
C CYS A 104 -14.91 -3.69 6.28
N ILE A 105 -15.83 -4.62 6.55
CA ILE A 105 -16.80 -5.13 5.57
C ILE A 105 -17.70 -3.99 5.07
N PHE A 106 -18.24 -3.20 6.00
CA PHE A 106 -19.10 -2.07 5.69
C PHE A 106 -18.40 -1.06 4.77
N ILE A 107 -17.14 -0.73 5.06
CA ILE A 107 -16.36 0.25 4.28
C ILE A 107 -16.01 -0.28 2.90
N ILE A 108 -15.57 -1.53 2.79
CA ILE A 108 -15.27 -2.15 1.49
C ILE A 108 -16.50 -2.15 0.60
N LYS A 109 -17.65 -2.51 1.17
CA LYS A 109 -18.92 -2.55 0.47
C LYS A 109 -19.37 -1.15 0.05
N GLN A 110 -19.36 -0.19 0.97
CA GLN A 110 -19.89 1.16 0.75
C GLN A 110 -19.02 1.99 -0.21
N ALA A 111 -17.69 1.83 -0.13
CA ALA A 111 -16.75 2.54 -0.98
C ALA A 111 -16.29 1.71 -2.20
N GLU A 112 -16.95 0.57 -2.44
CA GLU A 112 -16.68 -0.35 -3.56
C GLU A 112 -15.19 -0.67 -3.74
N ILE A 113 -14.51 -0.93 -2.62
CA ILE A 113 -13.05 -1.08 -2.61
C ILE A 113 -12.66 -2.40 -3.29
N GLU A 114 -11.74 -2.31 -4.23
CA GLU A 114 -11.26 -3.47 -4.99
C GLU A 114 -10.01 -4.13 -4.40
N VAL A 115 -9.22 -3.37 -3.63
CA VAL A 115 -7.93 -3.81 -3.07
C VAL A 115 -7.90 -3.55 -1.57
N ALA A 116 -7.60 -4.59 -0.79
CA ALA A 116 -7.31 -4.46 0.64
C ALA A 116 -5.87 -4.86 0.94
N ILE A 117 -5.20 -4.12 1.80
CA ILE A 117 -3.86 -4.46 2.31
C ILE A 117 -4.01 -4.93 3.74
N CYS A 118 -3.54 -6.14 4.03
CA CYS A 118 -3.61 -6.76 5.34
C CYS A 118 -2.22 -7.07 5.88
N ASP A 119 -2.03 -6.81 7.17
CA ASP A 119 -0.78 -7.08 7.87
C ASP A 119 -0.70 -8.49 8.46
N ASN A 120 -1.80 -9.25 8.56
CA ASN A 120 -1.79 -10.59 9.12
C ASN A 120 -2.81 -11.54 8.45
N ASP A 121 -2.56 -12.85 8.57
CA ASP A 121 -3.40 -13.91 8.00
C ASP A 121 -4.83 -13.92 8.58
N PHE A 122 -4.99 -13.51 9.84
CA PHE A 122 -6.30 -13.47 10.50
C PHE A 122 -7.24 -12.48 9.80
N LYS A 123 -6.77 -11.26 9.48
CA LYS A 123 -7.51 -10.25 8.74
C LYS A 123 -7.86 -10.73 7.34
N VAL A 124 -6.92 -11.39 6.65
CA VAL A 124 -7.17 -11.98 5.33
C VAL A 124 -8.31 -13.01 5.42
N ARG A 125 -8.24 -13.94 6.38
CA ARG A 125 -9.28 -14.96 6.58
C ARG A 125 -10.65 -14.34 6.89
N ASN A 126 -10.70 -13.30 7.71
CA ASN A 126 -11.94 -12.58 8.02
C ASN A 126 -12.55 -11.88 6.78
N LEU A 127 -11.72 -11.26 5.94
CA LEU A 127 -12.21 -10.68 4.69
C LEU A 127 -12.72 -11.75 3.72
N LEU A 128 -12.04 -12.90 3.65
CA LEU A 128 -12.43 -14.02 2.80
C LEU A 128 -13.71 -14.73 3.28
N SER A 129 -13.96 -14.80 4.58
CA SER A 129 -15.20 -15.37 5.12
C SER A 129 -16.43 -14.55 4.71
N SER A 130 -16.30 -13.22 4.72
CA SER A 130 -17.38 -12.29 4.37
C SER A 130 -17.32 -11.80 2.91
N LYS A 131 -16.55 -12.46 2.04
CA LYS A 131 -16.39 -12.08 0.63
C LYS A 131 -17.72 -11.92 -0.13
N LYS A 132 -18.74 -12.70 0.22
CA LYS A 132 -20.08 -12.61 -0.38
C LYS A 132 -20.72 -11.23 -0.21
N GLU A 133 -20.39 -10.52 0.87
CA GLU A 133 -20.90 -9.18 1.16
C GLU A 133 -20.12 -8.08 0.45
N MET A 134 -18.92 -8.41 -0.04
CA MET A 134 -17.95 -7.51 -0.65
C MET A 134 -17.59 -7.97 -2.08
N PRO A 135 -18.55 -7.96 -3.03
CA PRO A 135 -18.30 -8.43 -4.39
C PRO A 135 -17.20 -7.62 -5.11
N SER A 136 -17.05 -6.32 -4.78
CA SER A 136 -16.02 -5.43 -5.32
C SER A 136 -14.58 -5.86 -5.01
N LEU A 137 -14.35 -6.52 -3.87
CA LEU A 137 -13.01 -6.91 -3.44
C LEU A 137 -12.43 -8.00 -4.35
N LYS A 138 -11.36 -7.69 -5.07
CA LYS A 138 -10.70 -8.61 -6.04
C LYS A 138 -9.29 -8.98 -5.63
N HIS A 139 -8.62 -8.09 -4.90
CA HIS A 139 -7.22 -8.22 -4.55
C HIS A 139 -7.02 -8.02 -3.06
N ILE A 140 -6.21 -8.90 -2.47
CA ILE A 140 -5.70 -8.70 -1.11
C ILE A 140 -4.17 -8.74 -1.17
N ILE A 141 -3.51 -7.72 -0.62
CA ILE A 141 -2.06 -7.62 -0.55
C ILE A 141 -1.63 -7.89 0.89
N THR A 142 -0.75 -8.86 1.10
CA THR A 142 -0.25 -9.23 2.42
C THR A 142 1.17 -8.73 2.64
N ILE A 143 1.44 -8.27 3.85
CA ILE A 143 2.78 -7.82 4.26
C ILE A 143 3.68 -9.01 4.65
N HIS A 144 3.07 -10.14 5.02
CA HIS A 144 3.77 -11.37 5.37
C HIS A 144 3.62 -12.42 4.28
N ALA A 145 4.53 -13.40 4.31
CA ALA A 145 4.58 -14.49 3.34
C ALA A 145 3.25 -15.25 3.30
N ILE A 146 2.79 -15.59 2.10
CA ILE A 146 1.50 -16.24 1.89
C ILE A 146 1.67 -17.75 2.06
N SER A 147 0.91 -18.35 2.98
CA SER A 147 0.82 -19.81 3.10
C SER A 147 0.06 -20.41 1.90
N LYS A 148 0.43 -21.63 1.50
CA LYS A 148 -0.25 -22.35 0.39
C LYS A 148 -1.75 -22.49 0.63
N GLU A 149 -2.13 -22.78 1.88
CA GLU A 149 -3.53 -22.89 2.33
C GLU A 149 -4.29 -21.58 2.15
N LEU A 150 -3.72 -20.46 2.57
CA LEU A 150 -4.35 -19.14 2.45
C LEU A 150 -4.56 -18.76 0.98
N ASN A 151 -3.58 -19.06 0.13
CA ASN A 151 -3.68 -18.82 -1.32
C ASN A 151 -4.81 -19.65 -1.96
N GLN A 152 -4.95 -20.92 -1.58
CA GLN A 152 -6.06 -21.77 -2.06
C GLN A 152 -7.41 -21.23 -1.58
N LEU A 153 -7.52 -20.83 -0.32
CA LEU A 153 -8.74 -20.26 0.23
C LEU A 153 -9.17 -19.00 -0.53
N ALA A 154 -8.24 -18.11 -0.85
CA ALA A 154 -8.52 -16.91 -1.61
C ALA A 154 -8.96 -17.22 -3.05
N LYS A 155 -8.28 -18.14 -3.72
CA LYS A 155 -8.66 -18.60 -5.08
C LYS A 155 -10.09 -19.16 -5.12
N ASN A 156 -10.47 -19.96 -4.12
CA ASN A 156 -11.83 -20.50 -3.99
C ASN A 156 -12.91 -19.41 -3.79
N LYS A 157 -12.50 -18.20 -3.43
CA LYS A 157 -13.36 -17.03 -3.22
C LYS A 157 -13.22 -15.97 -4.32
N ASP A 158 -12.55 -16.31 -5.42
CA ASP A 158 -12.24 -15.41 -6.54
C ASP A 158 -11.49 -14.13 -6.10
N VAL A 159 -10.57 -14.28 -5.15
CA VAL A 159 -9.69 -13.22 -4.67
C VAL A 159 -8.25 -13.58 -4.97
N LYS A 160 -7.50 -12.65 -5.58
CA LYS A 160 -6.06 -12.81 -5.79
C LYS A 160 -5.29 -12.29 -4.58
N LEU A 161 -4.51 -13.17 -3.97
CA LEU A 161 -3.55 -12.78 -2.94
C LEU A 161 -2.20 -12.42 -3.56
N HIS A 162 -1.62 -11.35 -3.05
CA HIS A 162 -0.31 -10.85 -3.47
C HIS A 162 0.57 -10.60 -2.27
N PHE A 163 1.83 -11.00 -2.35
CA PHE A 163 2.81 -10.63 -1.33
C PHE A 163 3.39 -9.26 -1.67
N PHE A 164 3.51 -8.38 -0.67
CA PHE A 164 3.95 -7.00 -0.88
C PHE A 164 5.31 -6.92 -1.58
N ASN A 165 6.30 -7.71 -1.15
CA ASN A 165 7.63 -7.68 -1.74
C ASN A 165 7.63 -8.21 -3.18
N ASP A 166 6.78 -9.18 -3.52
CA ASP A 166 6.68 -9.68 -4.89
C ASP A 166 6.16 -8.59 -5.85
N ILE A 167 5.22 -7.75 -5.38
CA ILE A 167 4.76 -6.58 -6.14
C ILE A 167 5.92 -5.59 -6.33
N GLU A 168 6.66 -5.28 -5.28
CA GLU A 168 7.80 -4.38 -5.33
C GLU A 168 8.87 -4.89 -6.31
N ASP A 169 9.27 -6.16 -6.21
CA ASP A 169 10.27 -6.77 -7.09
C ASP A 169 9.79 -6.84 -8.55
N MET A 170 8.50 -7.11 -8.78
CA MET A 170 7.92 -7.07 -10.13
C MET A 170 8.04 -5.68 -10.76
N GLY A 171 7.76 -4.63 -10.00
CA GLY A 171 7.83 -3.26 -10.49
C GLY A 171 9.24 -2.71 -10.60
N LYS A 172 10.19 -3.20 -9.78
CA LYS A 172 11.62 -2.95 -9.99
C LYS A 172 12.10 -3.46 -11.34
N ASN A 173 11.63 -4.63 -11.76
CA ASN A 173 11.96 -5.22 -13.07
C ASN A 173 11.15 -4.62 -14.23
N HIS A 174 10.06 -3.90 -13.95
CA HIS A 174 9.17 -3.31 -14.96
C HIS A 174 8.78 -1.88 -14.57
N PRO A 175 9.71 -0.91 -14.64
CA PRO A 175 9.42 0.46 -14.28
C PRO A 175 8.31 1.03 -15.19
N GLY A 176 7.20 1.43 -14.59
CA GLY A 176 6.05 2.03 -15.28
C GLY A 176 6.24 3.52 -15.56
N SER A 177 5.49 4.05 -16.52
CA SER A 177 5.45 5.50 -16.77
C SER A 177 4.83 6.23 -15.57
N LYS A 178 5.49 7.28 -15.07
CA LYS A 178 4.98 8.13 -13.98
C LYS A 178 3.67 8.79 -14.42
N ILE A 179 2.54 8.40 -13.84
CA ILE A 179 1.23 9.02 -14.12
C ILE A 179 1.03 10.16 -13.14
N ALA A 180 1.03 11.39 -13.65
CA ALA A 180 0.71 12.56 -12.86
C ALA A 180 -0.73 12.48 -12.33
N PRO A 181 -1.02 13.01 -11.12
CA PRO A 181 -2.39 13.09 -10.64
C PRO A 181 -3.25 13.89 -11.62
N LYS A 182 -4.40 13.35 -12.02
CA LYS A 182 -5.36 14.13 -12.81
C LYS A 182 -5.99 15.18 -11.90
N THR A 183 -5.90 16.44 -12.28
CA THR A 183 -6.67 17.52 -11.66
C THR A 183 -8.16 17.23 -11.84
N ILE A 184 -8.91 17.37 -10.75
CA ILE A 184 -10.39 17.35 -10.75
C ILE A 184 -10.87 18.62 -11.44
#